data_AF-A0A8C1J272-F1
#
_entry.id   AF-A0A8C1J272-F1
#
_cell.length_a   1.000
_cell.length_b   1.000
_cell.length_c   1.000
_cell.angle_alpha   90.00
_cell.angle_beta   90.00
_cell.angle_gamma   90.00
#
_symmetry.space_group_name_H-M   'P 1'
#
loop_
_entity.id
_entity.type
_entity.pdbx_description
1 polymer ?
#
loop_
_entity_poly.entity_id
_entity_poly.type
_entity_poly.pdbx_seq_one_letter_code
_entity_poly.pdbx_strand_id
1 'polypeptide(L)'
;MHFILLPYSKYFLVFTEGELYVWGHNGYSQLGNGTTNQGVSPVLVSTNLQNKRVTEVACGSHHSLALTHEGEVFAWGYNNCGQVGSGSTANQPAPRKVSNSLQNKVMVSIACGQTSSMAVADNGEVYTWGYNGNGQLGLGNNGNQLTPCRLIALQGFCVVQIASGYSHSLALTDEGLLYAWGANTYGQLGTGNKSNQLSPIQVMAEKERIVEIAACHSTHTSAAKTQSGQVFMWGQCRGQPIVLPHLTHFTSTDDVFSCFATPSVMWRMLSMEHDDFLTVAQSLKKEFDNPETSDLKFSIDGKYIHVHKAVLKIRCEHFRSMFQSHWNENMKEVIEIDQFSYPVYRSFLEFLYTDSVDLPPEDAIGLLDLATSYCENRLKKLCQHIIKRGITVENAFSLLSAAIRYDAEDLEEFCFKFCVNHLTEVTQTAAFWQIDGNMLKEFISRAGHCGAFKN
;
A
#
# COMPACT_ATOMS: atom_id res chain seq x y z
N MET A 1 12.24 2.99 9.20
CA MET A 1 11.38 2.83 10.40
C MET A 1 10.49 1.61 10.19
N HIS A 2 10.31 0.74 11.20
CA HIS A 2 9.43 -0.42 11.10
C HIS A 2 8.14 -0.17 11.90
N PHE A 3 6.98 -0.27 11.25
CA PHE A 3 5.68 0.00 11.85
C PHE A 3 4.86 -1.28 12.01
N ILE A 4 4.16 -1.37 13.15
CA ILE A 4 2.98 -2.22 13.27
C ILE A 4 1.75 -1.33 13.32
N LEU A 5 1.03 -1.28 12.19
CA LEU A 5 -0.33 -0.75 12.09
C LEU A 5 -1.28 -1.93 12.21
N LEU A 6 -1.73 -2.21 13.44
CA LEU A 6 -2.78 -3.20 13.65
C LEU A 6 -4.10 -2.44 13.88
N PRO A 7 -5.00 -2.37 12.89
CA PRO A 7 -6.18 -1.52 12.95
C PRO A 7 -7.23 -1.90 14.00
N TYR A 8 -7.02 -3.01 14.76
CA TYR A 8 -7.85 -3.40 15.91
C TYR A 8 -7.12 -3.39 17.25
N SER A 9 -5.80 -3.35 17.25
CA SER A 9 -5.04 -2.94 18.42
C SER A 9 -5.27 -1.44 18.53
N LYS A 10 -6.03 -0.97 19.53
CA LYS A 10 -6.18 0.47 19.74
C LYS A 10 -4.86 1.17 20.12
N TYR A 11 -3.71 0.50 19.95
CA TYR A 11 -2.36 0.92 20.29
C TYR A 11 -1.36 0.42 19.24
N PHE A 12 -0.21 1.07 19.19
CA PHE A 12 0.84 0.86 18.21
C PHE A 12 2.14 0.49 18.91
N LEU A 13 2.91 -0.40 18.28
CA LEU A 13 4.30 -0.71 18.60
C LEU A 13 5.13 -0.40 17.35
N VAL A 14 6.14 0.44 17.50
CA VAL A 14 7.03 0.86 16.40
C VAL A 14 8.44 0.78 16.91
N PHE A 15 9.35 0.19 16.13
CA PHE A 15 10.76 0.27 16.47
C PHE A 15 11.57 0.93 15.36
N THR A 16 12.54 1.72 15.78
CA THR A 16 13.49 2.39 14.88
C THR A 16 14.86 2.34 15.52
N GLU A 17 15.86 1.95 14.72
CA GLU A 17 17.26 1.83 15.18
C GLU A 17 17.45 0.90 16.41
N GLY A 18 16.48 0.03 16.69
CA GLY A 18 16.49 -0.87 17.85
C GLY A 18 15.68 -0.39 19.06
N GLU A 19 15.22 0.86 19.07
CA GLU A 19 14.42 1.43 20.14
C GLU A 19 12.92 1.22 19.88
N LEU A 20 12.15 0.94 20.94
CA LEU A 20 10.71 0.67 20.86
C LEU A 20 9.87 1.86 21.34
N TYR A 21 9.00 2.36 20.46
CA TYR A 21 8.04 3.42 20.69
C TYR A 21 6.61 2.88 20.67
N VAL A 22 5.77 3.42 21.54
CA VAL A 22 4.39 2.96 21.74
C VAL A 22 3.42 4.11 21.98
N TRP A 23 2.17 3.96 21.54
CA TRP A 23 1.08 4.89 21.86
C TRP A 23 -0.29 4.25 21.63
N GLY A 24 -1.35 4.92 22.05
CA GLY A 24 -2.73 4.49 21.94
C GLY A 24 -3.31 3.94 23.25
N HIS A 25 -4.20 2.97 23.16
CA HIS A 25 -4.95 2.42 24.26
C HIS A 25 -4.08 1.60 25.23
N ASN A 26 -4.24 1.88 26.51
CA ASN A 26 -3.38 1.33 27.56
C ASN A 26 -4.16 0.78 28.77
N GLY A 27 -5.46 0.49 28.63
CA GLY A 27 -6.31 0.10 29.78
C GLY A 27 -5.84 -1.17 30.52
N TYR A 28 -4.99 -1.99 29.88
CA TYR A 28 -4.39 -3.19 30.45
C TYR A 28 -2.85 -3.14 30.45
N SER A 29 -2.27 -1.94 30.40
CA SER A 29 -0.83 -1.71 30.34
C SER A 29 -0.14 -2.23 29.06
N GLN A 30 -0.86 -2.25 27.93
CA GLN A 30 -0.33 -2.68 26.62
C GLN A 30 0.86 -1.86 26.12
N LEU A 31 1.02 -0.63 26.61
CA LEU A 31 2.13 0.24 26.26
C LEU A 31 3.40 -0.12 27.04
N GLY A 32 3.34 -0.87 28.14
CA GLY A 32 4.56 -1.27 28.86
C GLY A 32 5.32 -0.11 29.51
N ASN A 33 4.68 1.05 29.68
CA ASN A 33 5.28 2.25 30.25
C ASN A 33 5.06 2.39 31.77
N GLY A 34 4.68 1.31 32.45
CA GLY A 34 4.39 1.32 33.88
C GLY A 34 3.02 1.90 34.26
N THR A 35 2.20 2.31 33.29
CA THR A 35 0.90 2.96 33.54
C THR A 35 -0.26 2.23 32.85
N THR A 36 -1.49 2.71 33.08
CA THR A 36 -2.70 2.33 32.34
C THR A 36 -3.33 3.49 31.56
N ASN A 37 -2.60 4.60 31.44
CA ASN A 37 -3.08 5.81 30.78
C ASN A 37 -2.90 5.70 29.27
N GLN A 38 -3.91 6.11 28.50
CA GLN A 38 -3.81 6.14 27.04
C GLN A 38 -2.68 7.08 26.60
N GLY A 39 -1.88 6.64 25.63
CA GLY A 39 -0.87 7.47 24.97
C GLY A 39 -1.45 8.14 23.74
N VAL A 40 -1.35 9.46 23.65
CA VAL A 40 -1.79 10.22 22.45
C VAL A 40 -0.63 10.56 21.50
N SER A 41 0.60 10.28 21.92
CA SER A 41 1.83 10.47 21.15
C SER A 41 2.79 9.30 21.40
N PRO A 42 3.71 9.00 20.47
CA PRO A 42 4.73 7.97 20.65
C PRO A 42 5.58 8.21 21.90
N VAL A 43 5.75 7.17 22.72
CA VAL A 43 6.57 7.17 23.94
C VAL A 43 7.58 6.03 23.85
N LEU A 44 8.84 6.31 24.18
CA LEU A 44 9.90 5.31 24.27
C LEU A 44 9.65 4.36 25.44
N VAL A 45 9.71 3.06 25.19
CA VAL A 45 9.65 2.01 26.21
C VAL A 45 11.08 1.66 26.64
N SER A 46 11.56 2.31 27.69
CA SER A 46 12.91 2.07 28.21
C SER A 46 12.98 0.97 29.28
N THR A 47 11.91 0.77 30.05
CA THR A 47 11.95 -0.14 31.20
C THR A 47 12.25 -1.58 30.77
N ASN A 48 13.33 -2.16 31.30
CA ASN A 48 13.84 -3.50 30.98
C ASN A 48 14.28 -3.76 29.53
N LEU A 49 14.11 -2.78 28.63
CA LEU A 49 14.59 -2.81 27.25
C LEU A 49 15.78 -1.85 27.01
N GLN A 50 16.25 -1.17 28.05
CA GLN A 50 17.48 -0.36 28.00
C GLN A 50 18.66 -1.20 27.46
N ASN A 51 19.34 -0.67 26.44
CA ASN A 51 20.45 -1.33 25.73
C ASN A 51 20.08 -2.63 25.00
N LYS A 52 18.79 -2.91 24.78
CA LYS A 52 18.34 -4.03 23.96
C LYS A 52 17.89 -3.51 22.60
N ARG A 53 18.46 -4.07 21.53
CA ARG A 53 18.07 -3.77 20.16
C ARG A 53 16.86 -4.62 19.77
N VAL A 54 15.68 -4.02 19.68
CA VAL A 54 14.45 -4.68 19.21
C VAL A 54 14.53 -4.90 17.70
N THR A 55 14.16 -6.10 17.25
CA THR A 55 14.18 -6.52 15.83
C THR A 55 12.81 -6.91 15.31
N GLU A 56 11.88 -7.28 16.18
CA GLU A 56 10.51 -7.64 15.82
C GLU A 56 9.58 -7.36 17.01
N VAL A 57 8.33 -7.04 16.71
CA VAL A 57 7.27 -6.86 17.71
C VAL A 57 6.01 -7.58 17.27
N ALA A 58 5.17 -7.99 18.22
CA ALA A 58 3.88 -8.60 17.91
C ALA A 58 2.83 -8.18 18.95
N CYS A 59 1.60 -7.95 18.51
CA CYS A 59 0.51 -7.51 19.39
C CYS A 59 -0.65 -8.50 19.35
N GLY A 60 -1.14 -8.88 20.54
CA GLY A 60 -2.48 -9.41 20.67
C GLY A 60 -3.50 -8.30 20.95
N SER A 61 -4.70 -8.65 21.43
CA SER A 61 -5.75 -7.66 21.71
C SER A 61 -5.29 -6.66 22.78
N HIS A 62 -4.66 -7.18 23.84
CA HIS A 62 -4.30 -6.41 25.02
C HIS A 62 -2.92 -6.80 25.61
N HIS A 63 -2.05 -7.44 24.84
CA HIS A 63 -0.70 -7.78 25.27
C HIS A 63 0.28 -7.63 24.10
N SER A 64 1.54 -7.43 24.45
CA SER A 64 2.58 -7.06 23.51
C SER A 64 3.79 -7.96 23.70
N LEU A 65 4.45 -8.30 22.60
CA LEU A 65 5.73 -8.99 22.56
C LEU A 65 6.77 -8.13 21.84
N ALA A 66 8.02 -8.23 22.27
CA ALA A 66 9.18 -7.75 21.55
C ALA A 66 10.25 -8.83 21.50
N LEU A 67 10.85 -9.00 20.33
CA LEU A 67 12.02 -9.83 20.10
C LEU A 67 13.23 -8.92 19.95
N THR A 68 14.30 -9.27 20.66
CA THR A 68 15.58 -8.57 20.58
C THR A 68 16.54 -9.26 19.62
N HIS A 69 17.56 -8.54 19.16
CA HIS A 69 18.64 -9.06 18.32
C HIS A 69 19.40 -10.23 18.96
N GLU A 70 19.42 -10.32 20.29
CA GLU A 70 20.05 -11.44 21.02
C GLU A 70 19.12 -12.68 21.11
N GLY A 71 17.94 -12.63 20.49
CA GLY A 71 16.94 -13.69 20.52
C GLY A 71 16.13 -13.77 21.81
N GLU A 72 16.19 -12.73 22.65
CA GLU A 72 15.38 -12.67 23.88
C GLU A 72 13.98 -12.13 23.59
N VAL A 73 12.96 -12.78 24.16
CA VAL A 73 11.57 -12.35 24.06
C VAL A 73 11.15 -11.62 25.34
N PHE A 74 10.55 -10.45 25.17
CA PHE A 74 9.93 -9.66 26.22
C PHE A 74 8.43 -9.58 25.99
N ALA A 75 7.65 -9.64 27.08
CA ALA A 75 6.21 -9.62 27.02
C ALA A 75 5.61 -8.73 28.12
N TRP A 76 4.50 -8.05 27.83
CA TRP A 76 3.79 -7.19 28.78
C TRP A 76 2.31 -6.98 28.42
N GLY A 77 1.57 -6.32 29.32
CA GLY A 77 0.15 -6.03 29.19
C GLY A 77 -0.76 -7.01 29.94
N TYR A 78 -1.94 -7.25 29.39
CA TYR A 78 -2.97 -8.13 29.93
C TYR A 78 -2.47 -9.58 30.04
N ASN A 79 -2.73 -10.25 31.16
CA ASN A 79 -2.16 -11.58 31.43
C ASN A 79 -3.12 -12.59 32.08
N ASN A 80 -4.44 -12.35 32.09
CA ASN A 80 -5.38 -13.23 32.80
C ASN A 80 -5.38 -14.71 32.33
N CYS A 81 -4.89 -14.99 31.12
CA CYS A 81 -4.77 -16.35 30.58
C CYS A 81 -3.32 -16.85 30.53
N GLY A 82 -2.36 -16.06 31.03
CA GLY A 82 -0.94 -16.40 30.98
C GLY A 82 -0.21 -15.98 29.70
N GLN A 83 -0.81 -15.14 28.85
CA GLN A 83 -0.23 -14.72 27.57
C GLN A 83 1.07 -13.91 27.68
N VAL A 84 1.45 -13.44 28.86
CA VAL A 84 2.77 -12.83 29.10
C VAL A 84 3.85 -13.90 29.41
N GLY A 85 3.46 -15.14 29.68
CA GLY A 85 4.39 -16.25 29.91
C GLY A 85 5.16 -16.15 31.24
N SER A 86 4.60 -15.45 32.23
CA SER A 86 5.25 -15.13 33.50
C SER A 86 5.14 -16.22 34.57
N GLY A 87 4.33 -17.25 34.36
CA GLY A 87 3.92 -18.21 35.39
C GLY A 87 2.83 -17.67 36.33
N SER A 88 2.28 -16.50 36.04
CA SER A 88 1.22 -15.83 36.79
C SER A 88 0.10 -15.38 35.84
N THR A 89 -1.04 -14.99 36.40
CA THR A 89 -2.16 -14.36 35.68
C THR A 89 -2.19 -12.83 35.89
N ALA A 90 -1.27 -12.27 36.65
CA ALA A 90 -1.20 -10.82 36.90
C ALA A 90 -0.68 -10.06 35.67
N ASN A 91 -1.37 -8.98 35.31
CA ASN A 91 -0.95 -8.06 34.24
C ASN A 91 0.48 -7.55 34.49
N GLN A 92 1.22 -7.33 33.41
CA GLN A 92 2.60 -6.86 33.48
C GLN A 92 2.68 -5.44 32.94
N PRO A 93 2.92 -4.42 33.78
CA PRO A 93 2.86 -3.03 33.35
C PRO A 93 4.09 -2.56 32.58
N ALA A 94 5.16 -3.36 32.55
CA ALA A 94 6.39 -3.09 31.83
C ALA A 94 6.91 -4.38 31.15
N PRO A 95 7.73 -4.26 30.08
CA PRO A 95 8.35 -5.41 29.42
C PRO A 95 9.02 -6.34 30.42
N ARG A 96 8.69 -7.62 30.35
CA ARG A 96 9.29 -8.67 31.17
C ARG A 96 9.93 -9.73 30.28
N LYS A 97 11.19 -10.05 30.53
CA LYS A 97 11.88 -11.15 29.84
C LYS A 97 11.17 -12.48 30.10
N VAL A 98 10.79 -13.18 29.04
CA VAL A 98 10.17 -14.50 29.08
C VAL A 98 11.27 -15.54 29.26
N SER A 99 11.54 -15.92 30.51
CA SER A 99 12.79 -16.61 30.88
C SER A 99 12.69 -18.11 31.12
N ASN A 100 11.48 -18.71 31.23
CA ASN A 100 11.31 -20.12 31.63
C ASN A 100 11.79 -21.10 30.54
N SER A 101 10.88 -21.73 29.80
CA SER A 101 11.23 -22.72 28.77
C SER A 101 11.98 -22.15 27.56
N LEU A 102 12.15 -20.82 27.51
CA LEU A 102 12.92 -20.10 26.49
C LEU A 102 14.34 -19.77 26.95
N GLN A 103 14.74 -20.11 28.19
CA GLN A 103 16.09 -19.82 28.67
C GLN A 103 17.14 -20.51 27.78
N ASN A 104 18.21 -19.78 27.49
CA ASN A 104 19.34 -20.26 26.68
C ASN A 104 18.96 -20.69 25.26
N LYS A 105 17.84 -20.20 24.73
CA LYS A 105 17.43 -20.39 23.35
C LYS A 105 17.39 -19.04 22.63
N VAL A 106 17.78 -19.04 21.37
CA VAL A 106 17.73 -17.86 20.51
C VAL A 106 16.41 -17.91 19.75
N MET A 107 15.48 -17.01 20.06
CA MET A 107 14.25 -16.88 19.29
C MET A 107 14.51 -16.06 18.01
N VAL A 108 13.85 -16.43 16.92
CA VAL A 108 14.01 -15.80 15.59
C VAL A 108 12.70 -15.24 15.04
N SER A 109 11.56 -15.62 15.62
CA SER A 109 10.25 -15.08 15.24
C SER A 109 9.27 -15.14 16.40
N ILE A 110 8.33 -14.19 16.44
CA ILE A 110 7.25 -14.11 17.43
C ILE A 110 5.90 -13.87 16.76
N ALA A 111 4.83 -14.40 17.35
CA ALA A 111 3.47 -14.10 16.91
C ALA A 111 2.50 -14.03 18.08
N CYS A 112 1.44 -13.23 17.91
CA CYS A 112 0.36 -13.09 18.88
C CYS A 112 -0.98 -13.48 18.25
N GLY A 113 -1.75 -14.32 18.95
CA GLY A 113 -3.20 -14.38 18.78
C GLY A 113 -3.88 -13.30 19.60
N GLN A 114 -5.22 -13.36 19.76
CA GLN A 114 -5.93 -12.45 20.67
C GLN A 114 -5.35 -12.50 22.10
N THR A 115 -5.27 -13.71 22.65
CA THR A 115 -4.94 -13.97 24.06
C THR A 115 -3.92 -15.10 24.21
N SER A 116 -3.14 -15.37 23.17
CA SER A 116 -2.08 -16.37 23.14
C SER A 116 -0.85 -15.82 22.43
N SER A 117 0.29 -16.41 22.71
CA SER A 117 1.58 -16.00 22.18
C SER A 117 2.35 -17.22 21.69
N MET A 118 3.19 -16.99 20.68
CA MET A 118 4.04 -18.01 20.09
C MET A 118 5.41 -17.44 19.78
N ALA A 119 6.43 -18.29 19.83
CA ALA A 119 7.78 -17.97 19.41
C ALA A 119 8.43 -19.17 18.70
N VAL A 120 9.32 -18.88 17.77
CA VAL A 120 10.13 -19.88 17.06
C VAL A 120 11.58 -19.68 17.42
N ALA A 121 12.25 -20.77 17.77
CA ALA A 121 13.68 -20.81 18.00
C ALA A 121 14.47 -20.90 16.69
N ASP A 122 15.74 -20.54 16.70
CA ASP A 122 16.68 -20.65 15.57
C ASP A 122 16.80 -22.07 14.99
N ASN A 123 16.59 -23.09 15.82
CA ASN A 123 16.54 -24.50 15.43
C ASN A 123 15.15 -24.96 14.91
N GLY A 124 14.20 -24.04 14.74
CA GLY A 124 12.84 -24.30 14.26
C GLY A 124 11.87 -24.84 15.32
N GLU A 125 12.26 -24.95 16.59
CA GLU A 125 11.34 -25.36 17.66
C GLU A 125 10.30 -24.27 17.95
N VAL A 126 9.02 -24.66 18.03
CA VAL A 126 7.91 -23.74 18.35
C VAL A 126 7.52 -23.83 19.81
N TYR A 127 7.31 -22.67 20.43
CA TYR A 127 6.83 -22.51 21.79
C TYR A 127 5.53 -21.71 21.80
N THR A 128 4.55 -22.15 22.60
CA THR A 128 3.23 -21.52 22.69
C THR A 128 2.82 -21.31 24.16
N TRP A 129 2.11 -20.23 24.46
CA TRP A 129 1.55 -19.97 25.79
C TRP A 129 0.33 -19.03 25.77
N GLY A 130 -0.37 -18.92 26.89
CA GLY A 130 -1.57 -18.12 27.06
C GLY A 130 -2.86 -18.93 27.02
N TYR A 131 -3.91 -18.33 26.45
CA TYR A 131 -5.24 -18.91 26.36
C TYR A 131 -5.28 -20.09 25.37
N ASN A 132 -5.97 -21.17 25.76
CA ASN A 132 -6.04 -22.39 24.96
C ASN A 132 -7.46 -22.99 24.85
N GLY A 133 -8.51 -22.21 25.10
CA GLY A 133 -9.88 -22.74 25.15
C GLY A 133 -10.36 -23.41 23.86
N ASN A 134 -9.73 -23.11 22.71
CA ASN A 134 -10.03 -23.73 21.42
C ASN A 134 -8.90 -24.64 20.89
N GLY A 135 -7.88 -24.93 21.69
CA GLY A 135 -6.71 -25.69 21.25
C GLY A 135 -5.68 -24.87 20.47
N GLN A 136 -5.76 -23.53 20.47
CA GLN A 136 -4.86 -22.65 19.70
C GLN A 136 -3.38 -22.73 20.07
N LEU A 137 -3.04 -23.38 21.19
CA LEU A 137 -1.65 -23.66 21.56
C LEU A 137 -1.12 -24.95 20.92
N GLY A 138 -1.98 -25.81 20.37
CA GLY A 138 -1.57 -27.02 19.63
C GLY A 138 -1.11 -28.19 20.52
N LEU A 139 -1.34 -28.12 21.83
CA LEU A 139 -0.77 -29.04 22.83
C LEU A 139 -1.60 -30.33 23.03
N GLY A 140 -2.56 -30.62 22.16
CA GLY A 140 -3.46 -31.77 22.28
C GLY A 140 -4.49 -31.66 23.42
N ASN A 141 -4.67 -30.46 23.98
CA ASN A 141 -5.59 -30.20 25.08
C ASN A 141 -6.12 -28.74 25.02
N ASN A 142 -7.03 -28.38 25.93
CA ASN A 142 -7.65 -27.05 26.04
C ASN A 142 -7.22 -26.24 27.27
N GLY A 143 -6.15 -26.67 27.97
CA GLY A 143 -5.66 -26.01 29.18
C GLY A 143 -4.77 -24.82 28.84
N ASN A 144 -5.05 -23.66 29.46
CA ASN A 144 -4.19 -22.48 29.37
C ASN A 144 -2.78 -22.79 29.86
N GLN A 145 -1.78 -22.12 29.29
CA GLN A 145 -0.38 -22.26 29.70
C GLN A 145 0.14 -20.94 30.21
N LEU A 146 0.49 -20.89 31.50
CA LEU A 146 1.01 -19.68 32.13
C LEU A 146 2.49 -19.41 31.80
N THR A 147 3.16 -20.40 31.21
CA THR A 147 4.57 -20.36 30.80
C THR A 147 4.70 -20.94 29.40
N PRO A 148 5.71 -20.52 28.62
CA PRO A 148 6.01 -21.12 27.31
C PRO A 148 6.08 -22.64 27.39
N CYS A 149 5.35 -23.33 26.52
CA CYS A 149 5.36 -24.78 26.40
C CYS A 149 5.80 -25.14 24.98
N ARG A 150 6.67 -26.15 24.85
CA ARG A 150 7.15 -26.62 23.55
C ARG A 150 6.02 -27.37 22.83
N LEU A 151 5.81 -27.05 21.56
CA LEU A 151 4.85 -27.73 20.69
C LEU A 151 5.45 -29.04 20.16
N ILE A 152 5.34 -30.12 20.94
CA ILE A 152 5.94 -31.43 20.63
C ILE A 152 5.39 -32.04 19.33
N ALA A 153 4.15 -31.70 18.93
CA ALA A 153 3.55 -32.19 17.70
C ALA A 153 4.28 -31.76 16.42
N LEU A 154 5.10 -30.70 16.46
CA LEU A 154 5.98 -30.27 15.36
C LEU A 154 7.45 -30.65 15.59
N GLN A 155 7.74 -31.56 16.53
CA GLN A 155 9.10 -32.03 16.74
C GLN A 155 9.63 -32.74 15.49
N GLY A 156 10.87 -32.39 15.10
CA GLY A 156 11.53 -32.93 13.91
C GLY A 156 11.30 -32.10 12.65
N PHE A 157 10.40 -31.11 12.67
CA PHE A 157 10.25 -30.13 11.60
C PHE A 157 10.97 -28.83 11.96
N CYS A 158 11.63 -28.21 10.99
CA CYS A 158 12.21 -26.88 11.16
C CYS A 158 11.19 -25.82 10.74
N VAL A 159 10.50 -25.23 11.72
CA VAL A 159 9.52 -24.17 11.44
C VAL A 159 10.25 -22.86 11.14
N VAL A 160 9.89 -22.22 10.02
CA VAL A 160 10.51 -20.96 9.57
C VAL A 160 9.56 -19.77 9.67
N GLN A 161 8.26 -20.02 9.73
CA GLN A 161 7.25 -18.97 9.89
C GLN A 161 6.10 -19.46 10.75
N ILE A 162 5.58 -18.58 11.60
CA ILE A 162 4.35 -18.77 12.36
C ILE A 162 3.40 -17.61 12.13
N ALA A 163 2.10 -17.88 12.18
CA ALA A 163 1.08 -16.84 12.15
C ALA A 163 -0.06 -17.21 13.09
N SER A 164 -0.66 -16.20 13.73
CA SER A 164 -1.84 -16.37 14.57
C SER A 164 -3.00 -15.56 14.04
N GLY A 165 -4.13 -16.24 13.87
CA GLY A 165 -5.41 -15.58 13.68
C GLY A 165 -6.10 -15.28 15.01
N TYR A 166 -7.42 -15.07 14.98
CA TYR A 166 -8.22 -14.77 16.18
C TYR A 166 -8.04 -15.79 17.32
N SER A 167 -8.26 -17.07 17.02
CA SER A 167 -8.11 -18.21 17.93
C SER A 167 -7.56 -19.44 17.22
N HIS A 168 -6.78 -19.25 16.16
CA HIS A 168 -6.15 -20.31 15.39
C HIS A 168 -4.72 -19.93 15.05
N SER A 169 -3.91 -20.91 14.68
CA SER A 169 -2.49 -20.73 14.42
C SER A 169 -2.09 -21.53 13.20
N LEU A 170 -1.09 -21.00 12.49
CA LEU A 170 -0.45 -21.60 11.33
C LEU A 170 1.06 -21.71 11.57
N ALA A 171 1.68 -22.75 11.02
CA ALA A 171 3.13 -22.89 10.92
C ALA A 171 3.53 -23.32 9.52
N LEU A 172 4.64 -22.77 9.04
CA LEU A 172 5.29 -23.14 7.79
C LEU A 172 6.68 -23.70 8.09
N THR A 173 6.99 -24.86 7.53
CA THR A 173 8.32 -25.48 7.67
C THR A 173 9.27 -25.03 6.56
N ASP A 174 10.56 -25.24 6.77
CA ASP A 174 11.63 -25.09 5.78
C ASP A 174 11.48 -26.05 4.59
N GLU A 175 10.73 -27.14 4.72
CA GLU A 175 10.32 -28.02 3.63
C GLU A 175 9.08 -27.48 2.86
N GLY A 176 8.47 -26.41 3.34
CA GLY A 176 7.28 -25.78 2.75
C GLY A 176 5.99 -26.52 3.07
N LEU A 177 5.95 -27.23 4.20
CA LEU A 177 4.76 -27.88 4.72
C LEU A 177 3.97 -26.89 5.57
N LEU A 178 2.66 -26.84 5.36
CA LEU A 178 1.74 -25.99 6.10
C LEU A 178 0.97 -26.79 7.16
N TYR A 179 1.03 -26.32 8.41
CA TYR A 179 0.26 -26.86 9.53
C TYR A 179 -0.71 -25.82 10.09
N ALA A 180 -1.91 -26.24 10.47
CA ALA A 180 -2.92 -25.40 11.10
C ALA A 180 -3.49 -26.05 12.36
N TRP A 181 -3.88 -25.26 13.37
CA TRP A 181 -4.59 -25.76 14.56
C TRP A 181 -5.37 -24.66 15.30
N GLY A 182 -6.18 -25.06 16.27
CA GLY A 182 -7.02 -24.19 17.08
C GLY A 182 -8.49 -24.17 16.66
N ALA A 183 -9.12 -23.00 16.79
CA ALA A 183 -10.53 -22.80 16.45
C ALA A 183 -10.77 -22.99 14.95
N ASN A 184 -11.89 -23.61 14.57
CA ASN A 184 -12.24 -23.89 13.18
C ASN A 184 -13.71 -23.62 12.81
N THR A 185 -14.45 -22.89 13.65
CA THR A 185 -15.90 -22.66 13.45
C THR A 185 -16.25 -22.05 12.08
N TYR A 186 -15.33 -21.30 11.46
CA TYR A 186 -15.49 -20.67 10.15
C TYR A 186 -14.70 -21.37 9.04
N GLY A 187 -14.08 -22.51 9.31
CA GLY A 187 -13.23 -23.21 8.35
C GLY A 187 -11.80 -22.68 8.26
N GLN A 188 -11.37 -21.84 9.22
CA GLN A 188 -10.07 -21.17 9.20
C GLN A 188 -8.84 -22.10 9.27
N LEU A 189 -9.04 -23.40 9.50
CA LEU A 189 -7.97 -24.39 9.41
C LEU A 189 -7.85 -25.02 8.01
N GLY A 190 -8.83 -24.85 7.12
CA GLY A 190 -8.74 -25.39 5.75
C GLY A 190 -8.84 -26.91 5.66
N THR A 191 -9.39 -27.57 6.68
CA THR A 191 -9.44 -29.03 6.82
C THR A 191 -10.67 -29.68 6.17
N GLY A 192 -11.49 -28.92 5.45
CA GLY A 192 -12.75 -29.40 4.86
C GLY A 192 -13.90 -29.58 5.85
N ASN A 193 -13.71 -29.20 7.11
CA ASN A 193 -14.73 -29.25 8.15
C ASN A 193 -14.66 -28.02 9.06
N LYS A 194 -15.50 -27.98 10.11
CA LYS A 194 -15.57 -26.87 11.08
C LYS A 194 -15.17 -27.25 12.51
N SER A 195 -14.51 -28.40 12.67
CA SER A 195 -14.11 -28.93 13.97
C SER A 195 -12.76 -28.36 14.39
N ASN A 196 -12.69 -27.85 15.63
CA ASN A 196 -11.44 -27.38 16.23
C ASN A 196 -10.39 -28.50 16.23
N GLN A 197 -9.12 -28.13 16.08
CA GLN A 197 -7.99 -29.06 16.12
C GLN A 197 -7.11 -28.71 17.32
N LEU A 198 -6.95 -29.65 18.23
CA LEU A 198 -6.15 -29.44 19.45
C LEU A 198 -4.66 -29.63 19.21
N SER A 199 -4.30 -30.22 18.08
CA SER A 199 -2.93 -30.47 17.63
C SER A 199 -2.78 -29.99 16.19
N PRO A 200 -1.56 -29.58 15.77
CA PRO A 200 -1.23 -29.28 14.39
C PRO A 200 -1.69 -30.37 13.43
N ILE A 201 -2.43 -29.98 12.39
CA ILE A 201 -2.77 -30.83 11.26
C ILE A 201 -2.17 -30.24 9.99
N GLN A 202 -1.61 -31.09 9.14
CA GLN A 202 -1.07 -30.67 7.85
C GLN A 202 -2.22 -30.32 6.89
N VAL A 203 -2.09 -29.22 6.17
CA VAL A 203 -3.08 -28.70 5.21
C VAL A 203 -2.36 -28.46 3.88
N MET A 204 -3.10 -28.57 2.77
CA MET A 204 -2.53 -28.39 1.41
C MET A 204 -1.42 -29.39 1.06
N ALA A 205 -1.41 -30.60 1.63
CA ALA A 205 -0.36 -31.60 1.39
C ALA A 205 -0.20 -32.04 -0.08
N GLU A 206 -1.27 -31.94 -0.88
CA GLU A 206 -1.26 -32.27 -2.31
C GLU A 206 -0.81 -31.10 -3.21
N LYS A 207 -0.53 -29.94 -2.62
CA LYS A 207 -0.09 -28.76 -3.37
C LYS A 207 1.43 -28.71 -3.42
N GLU A 208 1.94 -27.89 -4.33
CA GLU A 208 3.36 -27.54 -4.36
C GLU A 208 3.78 -26.82 -3.07
N ARG A 209 5.09 -26.69 -2.91
CA ARG A 209 5.74 -26.05 -1.76
C ARG A 209 5.09 -24.70 -1.41
N ILE A 210 4.69 -24.56 -0.15
CA ILE A 210 4.25 -23.28 0.42
C ILE A 210 5.48 -22.44 0.75
N VAL A 211 5.46 -21.17 0.38
CA VAL A 211 6.56 -20.22 0.64
C VAL A 211 6.18 -19.14 1.63
N GLU A 212 4.88 -19.01 1.92
CA GLU A 212 4.38 -17.97 2.81
C GLU A 212 3.02 -18.36 3.38
N ILE A 213 2.84 -18.03 4.66
CA ILE A 213 1.56 -18.16 5.36
C ILE A 213 1.17 -16.83 5.97
N ALA A 214 -0.12 -16.62 6.15
CA ALA A 214 -0.63 -15.39 6.71
C ALA A 214 -1.91 -15.62 7.49
N ALA A 215 -1.98 -15.03 8.68
CA ALA A 215 -3.15 -14.94 9.52
C ALA A 215 -3.06 -13.67 10.35
N CYS A 216 -4.19 -13.09 10.72
CA CYS A 216 -4.23 -11.87 11.52
C CYS A 216 -5.02 -12.09 12.82
N HIS A 217 -4.49 -11.65 13.95
CA HIS A 217 -5.07 -11.86 15.28
C HIS A 217 -6.50 -11.32 15.46
N SER A 218 -7.01 -10.49 14.55
CA SER A 218 -8.38 -9.96 14.56
C SER A 218 -9.33 -10.69 13.62
N THR A 219 -8.86 -11.66 12.83
CA THR A 219 -9.66 -12.32 11.78
C THR A 219 -9.70 -13.83 11.94
N HIS A 220 -10.75 -14.42 11.38
CA HIS A 220 -10.90 -15.86 11.22
C HIS A 220 -10.49 -16.31 9.82
N THR A 221 -9.56 -15.60 9.18
CA THR A 221 -9.13 -15.85 7.80
C THR A 221 -7.66 -16.27 7.82
N SER A 222 -7.34 -17.25 6.98
CA SER A 222 -6.00 -17.72 6.71
C SER A 222 -5.70 -17.56 5.22
N ALA A 223 -4.43 -17.33 4.90
CA ALA A 223 -3.95 -17.32 3.53
C ALA A 223 -2.59 -18.00 3.44
N ALA A 224 -2.26 -18.50 2.24
CA ALA A 224 -0.95 -19.04 1.93
C ALA A 224 -0.58 -18.75 0.49
N LYS A 225 0.72 -18.61 0.21
CA LYS A 225 1.25 -18.48 -1.14
C LYS A 225 2.17 -19.65 -1.45
N THR A 226 2.03 -20.19 -2.65
CA THR A 226 2.86 -21.28 -3.15
C THR A 226 4.10 -20.76 -3.89
N GLN A 227 5.06 -21.65 -4.16
CA GLN A 227 6.29 -21.32 -4.88
C GLN A 227 6.04 -20.80 -6.31
N SER A 228 4.99 -21.26 -7.02
CA SER A 228 4.62 -20.69 -8.33
C SER A 228 3.94 -19.32 -8.24
N GLY A 229 3.67 -18.84 -7.02
CA GLY A 229 3.04 -17.55 -6.77
C GLY A 229 1.53 -17.58 -6.63
N GLN A 230 0.89 -18.76 -6.60
CA GLN A 230 -0.55 -18.88 -6.37
C GLN A 230 -0.90 -18.53 -4.93
N VAL A 231 -1.91 -17.68 -4.74
CA VAL A 231 -2.39 -17.27 -3.43
C VAL A 231 -3.73 -17.96 -3.12
N PHE A 232 -3.76 -18.65 -1.99
CA PHE A 232 -4.94 -19.33 -1.45
C PHE A 232 -5.48 -18.60 -0.22
N MET A 233 -6.79 -18.65 -0.03
CA MET A 233 -7.48 -18.12 1.15
C MET A 233 -8.55 -19.07 1.67
N TRP A 234 -8.78 -19.09 2.98
CA TRP A 234 -9.85 -19.85 3.62
C TRP A 234 -10.22 -19.26 4.99
N GLY A 235 -11.27 -19.80 5.60
CA GLY A 235 -11.87 -19.26 6.83
C GLY A 235 -13.05 -18.33 6.55
N GLN A 236 -13.27 -17.34 7.42
CA GLN A 236 -14.39 -16.42 7.26
C GLN A 236 -14.07 -15.34 6.20
N CYS A 237 -14.84 -15.30 5.13
CA CYS A 237 -14.64 -14.41 3.99
C CYS A 237 -15.96 -13.71 3.65
N ARG A 238 -16.07 -12.40 3.89
CA ARG A 238 -17.32 -11.62 3.73
C ARG A 238 -18.53 -12.27 4.44
N GLY A 239 -18.31 -12.80 5.63
CA GLY A 239 -19.34 -13.48 6.44
C GLY A 239 -19.61 -14.94 6.05
N GLN A 240 -19.01 -15.45 4.97
CA GLN A 240 -19.16 -16.84 4.53
C GLN A 240 -17.99 -17.71 5.01
N PRO A 241 -18.25 -18.94 5.50
CA PRO A 241 -17.19 -19.87 5.88
C PRO A 241 -16.66 -20.65 4.68
N ILE A 242 -15.38 -20.48 4.36
CA ILE A 242 -14.64 -21.24 3.35
C ILE A 242 -13.81 -22.30 4.08
N VAL A 243 -14.21 -23.57 4.00
CA VAL A 243 -13.62 -24.67 4.80
C VAL A 243 -12.41 -25.35 4.14
N LEU A 244 -12.12 -25.04 2.88
CA LEU A 244 -10.97 -25.56 2.13
C LEU A 244 -10.19 -24.41 1.50
N PRO A 245 -8.85 -24.50 1.37
CA PRO A 245 -8.04 -23.51 0.68
C PRO A 245 -8.58 -23.21 -0.73
N HIS A 246 -9.01 -21.98 -0.96
CA HIS A 246 -9.57 -21.52 -2.22
C HIS A 246 -8.55 -20.67 -2.96
N LEU A 247 -8.29 -20.99 -4.23
CA LEU A 247 -7.38 -20.22 -5.09
C LEU A 247 -7.97 -18.84 -5.37
N THR A 248 -7.15 -17.79 -5.26
CA THR A 248 -7.55 -16.40 -5.49
C THR A 248 -6.93 -15.85 -6.77
N HIS A 249 -7.39 -14.67 -7.19
CA HIS A 249 -6.77 -13.89 -8.26
C HIS A 249 -5.66 -12.95 -7.75
N PHE A 250 -5.33 -12.98 -6.46
CA PHE A 250 -4.31 -12.12 -5.87
C PHE A 250 -2.91 -12.63 -6.16
N THR A 251 -1.96 -11.71 -6.12
CA THR A 251 -0.52 -12.00 -6.26
C THR A 251 0.23 -11.92 -4.93
N SER A 252 -0.38 -11.29 -3.92
CA SER A 252 0.11 -11.19 -2.55
C SER A 252 -0.93 -11.68 -1.54
N THR A 253 -0.46 -12.26 -0.43
CA THR A 253 -1.35 -12.60 0.70
C THR A 253 -1.89 -11.36 1.40
N ASP A 254 -1.21 -10.21 1.33
CA ASP A 254 -1.69 -8.94 1.89
C ASP A 254 -3.03 -8.51 1.27
N ASP A 255 -3.22 -8.77 -0.03
CA ASP A 255 -4.45 -8.42 -0.75
C ASP A 255 -5.66 -9.21 -0.23
N VAL A 256 -5.43 -10.44 0.27
CA VAL A 256 -6.49 -11.23 0.91
C VAL A 256 -7.04 -10.47 2.12
N PHE A 257 -6.16 -9.97 2.98
CA PHE A 257 -6.57 -9.28 4.20
C PHE A 257 -7.04 -7.85 3.93
N SER A 258 -6.49 -7.16 2.93
CA SER A 258 -6.98 -5.83 2.54
C SER A 258 -8.41 -5.88 1.99
N CYS A 259 -8.78 -6.96 1.27
CA CYS A 259 -10.09 -7.12 0.66
C CYS A 259 -11.13 -7.87 1.51
N PHE A 260 -10.71 -8.78 2.40
CA PHE A 260 -11.62 -9.70 3.09
C PHE A 260 -11.60 -9.61 4.61
N ALA A 261 -10.63 -8.92 5.22
CA ALA A 261 -10.69 -8.62 6.64
C ALA A 261 -11.62 -7.43 6.91
N THR A 262 -12.31 -7.46 8.04
CA THR A 262 -13.06 -6.30 8.56
C THR A 262 -12.47 -5.96 9.93
N PRO A 263 -11.67 -4.90 10.02
CA PRO A 263 -11.35 -3.92 8.99
C PRO A 263 -10.28 -4.47 8.05
N SER A 264 -10.04 -3.81 6.92
CA SER A 264 -8.91 -4.13 6.05
C SER A 264 -7.60 -4.02 6.83
N VAL A 265 -6.80 -5.08 6.79
CA VAL A 265 -5.52 -5.17 7.53
C VAL A 265 -4.42 -5.67 6.60
N MET A 266 -3.17 -5.36 6.94
CA MET A 266 -2.01 -6.12 6.47
C MET A 266 -1.53 -7.03 7.60
N TRP A 267 -0.97 -8.19 7.26
CA TRP A 267 -0.43 -9.12 8.26
C TRP A 267 1.08 -8.97 8.43
N ARG A 268 1.78 -8.46 7.41
CA ARG A 268 3.20 -8.15 7.49
C ARG A 268 3.46 -6.85 8.24
N MET A 269 4.62 -6.78 8.90
CA MET A 269 5.16 -5.51 9.39
C MET A 269 5.48 -4.60 8.20
N LEU A 270 5.09 -3.33 8.29
CA LEU A 270 5.44 -2.34 7.28
C LEU A 270 6.87 -1.87 7.55
N SER A 271 7.82 -2.26 6.68
CA SER A 271 9.15 -1.66 6.66
C SER A 271 9.12 -0.42 5.75
N MET A 272 9.40 0.74 6.31
CA MET A 272 9.79 1.92 5.54
C MET A 272 11.31 1.99 5.56
N GLU A 273 11.96 1.27 4.65
CA GLU A 273 13.36 1.50 4.34
C GLU A 273 13.45 2.85 3.61
N HIS A 274 14.41 3.69 4.00
CA HIS A 274 14.88 4.76 3.12
C HIS A 274 15.76 4.06 2.09
N ASP A 275 15.12 3.43 1.11
CA ASP A 275 15.86 2.93 -0.04
C ASP A 275 16.32 4.14 -0.85
N ASP A 276 17.63 4.34 -0.95
CA ASP A 276 18.26 5.31 -1.85
C ASP A 276 18.03 4.98 -3.34
N PHE A 277 17.26 3.93 -3.63
CA PHE A 277 16.90 3.52 -4.98
C PHE A 277 15.65 4.26 -5.45
N LEU A 278 15.82 5.15 -6.43
CA LEU A 278 14.71 5.73 -7.16
C LEU A 278 13.94 4.61 -7.88
N THR A 279 12.61 4.58 -7.73
CA THR A 279 11.75 3.75 -8.58
C THR A 279 12.02 4.04 -10.07
N VAL A 280 11.65 3.14 -10.98
CA VAL A 280 11.84 3.36 -12.43
C VAL A 280 11.21 4.70 -12.86
N ALA A 281 10.02 5.04 -12.37
CA ALA A 281 9.35 6.30 -12.67
C ALA A 281 10.11 7.51 -12.14
N GLN A 282 10.63 7.45 -10.91
CA GLN A 282 11.44 8.53 -10.33
C GLN A 282 12.80 8.68 -11.03
N SER A 283 13.41 7.57 -11.45
CA SER A 283 14.65 7.57 -12.22
C SER A 283 14.45 8.25 -13.57
N LEU A 284 13.40 7.87 -14.31
CA LEU A 284 13.06 8.52 -15.59
C LEU A 284 12.74 10.00 -15.42
N LYS A 285 11.99 10.37 -14.36
CA LYS A 285 11.71 11.78 -14.05
C LYS A 285 13.00 12.58 -13.81
N LYS A 286 13.98 11.99 -13.13
CA LYS A 286 15.27 12.63 -12.85
C LYS A 286 16.11 12.83 -14.12
N GLU A 287 16.01 11.90 -15.08
CA GLU A 287 16.76 11.96 -16.35
C GLU A 287 16.14 12.87 -17.42
N PHE A 288 14.97 13.45 -17.17
CA PHE A 288 14.38 14.42 -18.10
C PHE A 288 15.21 15.72 -18.13
N ASP A 289 15.53 16.19 -19.35
CA ASP A 289 16.36 17.40 -19.58
C ASP A 289 17.81 17.28 -19.07
N ASN A 290 18.35 16.06 -18.98
CA ASN A 290 19.73 15.80 -18.60
C ASN A 290 20.68 15.78 -19.83
N PRO A 291 21.65 16.72 -19.94
CA PRO A 291 22.57 16.76 -21.07
C PRO A 291 23.60 15.62 -21.08
N GLU A 292 23.87 14.96 -19.94
CA GLU A 292 24.90 13.92 -19.85
C GLU A 292 24.45 12.59 -20.45
N THR A 293 23.16 12.27 -20.36
CA THR A 293 22.58 10.97 -20.73
C THR A 293 21.77 11.04 -22.03
N SER A 294 21.34 12.23 -22.44
CA SER A 294 20.52 12.44 -23.64
C SER A 294 21.23 12.04 -24.94
N ASP A 295 20.48 11.47 -25.88
CA ASP A 295 20.92 11.13 -27.24
C ASP A 295 20.21 11.96 -28.32
N LEU A 296 19.37 12.92 -27.91
CA LEU A 296 18.60 13.83 -28.75
C LEU A 296 18.32 15.15 -28.01
N LYS A 297 18.32 16.27 -28.73
CA LYS A 297 17.84 17.56 -28.20
C LYS A 297 16.83 18.22 -29.13
N PHE A 298 15.80 18.83 -28.56
CA PHE A 298 14.87 19.69 -29.29
C PHE A 298 15.25 21.15 -29.08
N SER A 299 15.21 21.94 -30.15
CA SER A 299 15.44 23.40 -30.12
C SER A 299 14.12 24.13 -30.33
N ILE A 300 13.68 24.90 -29.35
CA ILE A 300 12.46 25.72 -29.38
C ILE A 300 12.80 27.12 -28.87
N ASP A 301 12.51 28.15 -29.65
CA ASP A 301 12.81 29.56 -29.31
C ASP A 301 14.27 29.81 -28.86
N GLY A 302 15.22 29.06 -29.44
CA GLY A 302 16.65 29.13 -29.07
C GLY A 302 17.02 28.44 -27.75
N LYS A 303 16.10 27.72 -27.12
CA LYS A 303 16.34 26.88 -25.93
C LYS A 303 16.37 25.41 -26.30
N TYR A 304 17.21 24.65 -25.62
CA TYR A 304 17.34 23.21 -25.83
C TYR A 304 16.63 22.41 -24.74
N ILE A 305 16.03 21.28 -25.13
CA ILE A 305 15.47 20.27 -24.23
C ILE A 305 16.12 18.93 -24.52
N HIS A 306 16.78 18.36 -23.52
CA HIS A 306 17.55 17.11 -23.63
C HIS A 306 16.68 15.88 -23.36
N VAL A 307 16.66 14.92 -24.28
CA VAL A 307 15.79 13.74 -24.22
C VAL A 307 16.44 12.48 -24.78
N HIS A 308 15.81 11.34 -24.50
CA HIS A 308 16.20 9.99 -24.86
C HIS A 308 15.26 9.40 -25.93
N LYS A 309 15.80 9.04 -27.10
CA LYS A 309 15.05 8.44 -28.22
C LYS A 309 14.30 7.19 -27.79
N ALA A 310 14.88 6.37 -26.91
CA ALA A 310 14.25 5.15 -26.41
C ALA A 310 12.92 5.43 -25.70
N VAL A 311 12.88 6.43 -24.80
CA VAL A 311 11.66 6.81 -24.08
C VAL A 311 10.61 7.33 -25.06
N LEU A 312 11.00 8.20 -26.00
CA LEU A 312 10.08 8.74 -27.02
C LEU A 312 9.48 7.64 -27.91
N LYS A 313 10.32 6.71 -28.41
CA LYS A 313 9.87 5.56 -29.23
C LYS A 313 8.94 4.64 -28.46
N ILE A 314 9.14 4.46 -27.15
CA ILE A 314 8.28 3.59 -26.35
C ILE A 314 6.92 4.25 -26.11
N ARG A 315 6.93 5.55 -25.83
CA ARG A 315 5.82 6.27 -25.21
C ARG A 315 4.93 7.06 -26.18
N CYS A 316 5.40 7.35 -27.39
CA CYS A 316 4.66 8.13 -28.37
C CYS A 316 4.73 7.50 -29.77
N GLU A 317 3.57 7.24 -30.37
CA GLU A 317 3.49 6.56 -31.68
C GLU A 317 4.01 7.44 -32.82
N HIS A 318 3.82 8.76 -32.71
CA HIS A 318 4.38 9.74 -33.64
C HIS A 318 5.91 9.61 -33.71
N PHE A 319 6.57 9.62 -32.55
CA PHE A 319 8.03 9.45 -32.48
C PHE A 319 8.48 8.04 -32.88
N ARG A 320 7.72 7.00 -32.53
CA ARG A 320 8.00 5.63 -32.99
C ARG A 320 8.06 5.56 -34.51
N SER A 321 7.07 6.15 -35.19
CA SER A 321 7.00 6.19 -36.66
C SER A 321 8.10 7.08 -37.26
N MET A 322 8.32 8.25 -36.67
CA MET A 322 9.36 9.21 -37.08
C MET A 322 10.76 8.58 -37.07
N PHE A 323 11.06 7.74 -36.08
CA PHE A 323 12.37 7.11 -35.93
C PHE A 323 12.50 5.70 -36.56
N GLN A 324 11.45 5.16 -37.18
CA GLN A 324 11.49 3.88 -37.90
C GLN A 324 11.70 4.05 -39.42
N SER A 325 11.29 5.18 -39.99
CA SER A 325 11.33 5.43 -41.44
C SER A 325 12.53 6.30 -41.82
N HIS A 326 13.49 5.74 -42.58
CA HIS A 326 14.62 6.45 -43.24
C HIS A 326 15.37 7.52 -42.42
N TRP A 327 15.36 7.42 -41.09
CA TRP A 327 16.17 8.28 -40.25
C TRP A 327 17.55 7.64 -40.14
N ASN A 328 18.45 8.00 -41.07
CA ASN A 328 19.87 7.68 -40.93
C ASN A 328 20.32 8.22 -39.57
N GLU A 329 20.76 7.33 -38.68
CA GLU A 329 21.11 7.61 -37.27
C GLU A 329 22.14 8.75 -37.09
N ASN A 330 22.75 9.21 -38.18
CA ASN A 330 23.84 10.18 -38.21
C ASN A 330 23.49 11.63 -38.56
N MET A 331 22.22 12.04 -38.77
CA MET A 331 21.98 13.35 -39.39
C MET A 331 21.37 14.49 -38.58
N LYS A 332 20.75 14.28 -37.41
CA LYS A 332 20.34 15.43 -36.56
C LYS A 332 20.29 15.06 -35.08
N GLU A 333 21.31 15.45 -34.32
CA GLU A 333 21.21 15.51 -32.85
C GLU A 333 20.18 16.57 -32.39
N VAL A 334 19.82 17.52 -33.27
CA VAL A 334 18.94 18.65 -32.99
C VAL A 334 17.69 18.61 -33.86
N ILE A 335 16.51 18.61 -33.25
CA ILE A 335 15.23 18.79 -33.94
C ILE A 335 14.69 20.18 -33.61
N GLU A 336 14.48 21.01 -34.62
CA GLU A 336 13.91 22.36 -34.48
C GLU A 336 12.39 22.28 -34.51
N ILE A 337 11.74 22.95 -33.56
CA ILE A 337 10.28 23.06 -33.47
C ILE A 337 9.92 24.55 -33.38
N ASP A 338 9.25 25.03 -34.42
CA ASP A 338 8.86 26.44 -34.53
C ASP A 338 7.34 26.66 -34.31
N GLN A 339 6.58 25.57 -34.19
CA GLN A 339 5.12 25.60 -34.16
C GLN A 339 4.54 25.79 -32.75
N PHE A 340 5.31 25.46 -31.72
CA PHE A 340 4.85 25.44 -30.34
C PHE A 340 5.82 26.21 -29.47
N SER A 341 5.30 26.90 -28.45
CA SER A 341 6.13 27.61 -27.48
C SER A 341 6.94 26.65 -26.63
N TYR A 342 8.08 27.13 -26.13
CA TYR A 342 8.94 26.32 -25.25
C TYR A 342 8.20 25.68 -24.05
N PRO A 343 7.36 26.40 -23.27
CA PRO A 343 6.65 25.80 -22.13
C PRO A 343 5.74 24.65 -22.54
N VAL A 344 5.03 24.80 -23.67
CA VAL A 344 4.10 23.78 -24.18
C VAL A 344 4.85 22.53 -24.62
N TYR A 345 5.89 22.70 -25.45
CA TYR A 345 6.63 21.55 -25.97
C TYR A 345 7.43 20.84 -24.87
N ARG A 346 7.99 21.60 -23.92
CA ARG A 346 8.68 21.02 -22.74
C ARG A 346 7.75 20.17 -21.91
N SER A 347 6.54 20.65 -21.61
CA SER A 347 5.57 19.89 -20.81
C SER A 347 5.04 18.66 -21.55
N PHE A 348 4.94 18.70 -22.88
CA PHE A 348 4.67 17.51 -23.67
C PHE A 348 5.76 16.45 -23.50
N LEU A 349 7.03 16.84 -23.66
CA LEU A 349 8.15 15.91 -23.49
C LEU A 349 8.22 15.39 -22.05
N GLU A 350 8.04 16.25 -21.04
CA GLU A 350 8.03 15.85 -19.64
C GLU A 350 6.91 14.85 -19.33
N PHE A 351 5.73 15.01 -19.94
CA PHE A 351 4.63 14.06 -19.81
C PHE A 351 5.01 12.66 -20.28
N LEU A 352 5.82 12.53 -21.34
CA LEU A 352 6.27 11.22 -21.83
C LEU A 352 7.13 10.47 -20.79
N TYR A 353 7.83 11.19 -19.91
CA TYR A 353 8.66 10.64 -18.83
C TYR A 353 7.89 10.43 -17.53
N THR A 354 6.92 11.30 -17.23
CA THR A 354 6.36 11.42 -15.88
C THR A 354 4.89 11.08 -15.77
N ASP A 355 4.16 10.96 -16.89
CA ASP A 355 2.70 10.85 -16.92
C ASP A 355 1.95 12.04 -16.28
N SER A 356 2.67 13.15 -16.02
CA SER A 356 2.15 14.35 -15.37
C SER A 356 2.34 15.60 -16.24
N VAL A 357 1.45 16.56 -16.06
CA VAL A 357 1.51 17.87 -16.73
C VAL A 357 1.31 18.93 -15.67
N ASP A 358 2.25 19.88 -15.64
CA ASP A 358 2.17 21.08 -14.80
C ASP A 358 2.26 22.31 -15.72
N LEU A 359 1.09 22.81 -16.11
CA LEU A 359 0.95 24.00 -16.95
C LEU A 359 -0.27 24.81 -16.51
N PRO A 360 -0.22 26.14 -16.64
CA PRO A 360 -1.40 26.97 -16.46
C PRO A 360 -2.45 26.64 -17.53
N PRO A 361 -3.74 26.90 -17.26
CA PRO A 361 -4.84 26.60 -18.17
C PRO A 361 -4.71 27.24 -19.55
N GLU A 362 -4.08 28.42 -19.62
CA GLU A 362 -3.85 29.16 -20.87
C GLU A 362 -2.85 28.44 -21.78
N ASP A 363 -1.73 27.95 -21.22
CA ASP A 363 -0.74 27.18 -21.97
C ASP A 363 -1.21 25.74 -22.25
N ALA A 364 -2.10 25.19 -21.41
CA ALA A 364 -2.70 23.87 -21.62
C ALA A 364 -3.50 23.79 -22.93
N ILE A 365 -3.92 24.93 -23.49
CA ILE A 365 -4.52 25.02 -24.82
C ILE A 365 -3.52 24.60 -25.91
N GLY A 366 -2.29 25.13 -25.86
CA GLY A 366 -1.24 24.76 -26.81
C GLY A 366 -0.87 23.29 -26.67
N LEU A 367 -0.88 22.76 -25.45
CA LEU A 367 -0.63 21.34 -25.20
C LEU A 367 -1.78 20.45 -25.71
N LEU A 368 -3.03 20.93 -25.66
CA LEU A 368 -4.19 20.24 -26.22
C LEU A 368 -4.09 20.11 -27.75
N ASP A 369 -3.62 21.16 -28.42
CA ASP A 369 -3.35 21.15 -29.86
C ASP A 369 -2.27 20.12 -30.21
N LEU A 370 -1.14 20.15 -29.50
CA LEU A 370 -0.06 19.20 -29.67
C LEU A 370 -0.52 17.75 -29.43
N ALA A 371 -1.27 17.51 -28.35
CA ALA A 371 -1.83 16.20 -28.05
C ALA A 371 -2.76 15.69 -29.16
N THR A 372 -3.52 16.58 -29.79
CA THR A 372 -4.40 16.24 -30.90
C THR A 372 -3.58 15.94 -32.16
N SER A 373 -2.59 16.77 -32.46
CA SER A 373 -1.66 16.63 -33.59
C SER A 373 -0.86 15.32 -33.56
N TYR A 374 -0.45 14.88 -32.37
CA TYR A 374 0.28 13.62 -32.18
C TYR A 374 -0.60 12.43 -31.78
N CYS A 375 -1.93 12.60 -31.78
CA CYS A 375 -2.93 11.57 -31.45
C CYS A 375 -2.76 10.95 -30.04
N GLU A 376 -2.29 11.74 -29.07
CA GLU A 376 -2.09 11.34 -27.67
C GLU A 376 -3.36 11.53 -26.84
N ASN A 377 -4.28 10.55 -26.90
CA ASN A 377 -5.60 10.62 -26.26
C ASN A 377 -5.56 10.82 -24.73
N ARG A 378 -4.56 10.23 -24.04
CA ARG A 378 -4.41 10.37 -22.58
C ARG A 378 -4.04 11.81 -22.21
N LEU A 379 -3.12 12.41 -22.96
CA LEU A 379 -2.72 13.80 -22.78
C LEU A 379 -3.87 14.76 -23.10
N LYS A 380 -4.64 14.49 -24.17
CA LYS A 380 -5.86 15.25 -24.52
C LYS A 380 -6.83 15.34 -23.34
N LYS A 381 -7.14 14.21 -22.69
CA LYS A 381 -8.01 14.16 -21.50
C LYS A 381 -7.43 14.92 -20.32
N LEU A 382 -6.12 14.82 -20.08
CA LEU A 382 -5.45 15.53 -18.98
C LEU A 382 -5.50 17.05 -19.18
N CYS A 383 -5.26 17.54 -20.40
CA CYS A 383 -5.34 18.96 -20.73
C CYS A 383 -6.76 19.50 -20.52
N GLN A 384 -7.79 18.79 -21.00
CA GLN A 384 -9.19 19.19 -20.78
C GLN A 384 -9.52 19.30 -19.27
N HIS A 385 -8.98 18.41 -18.44
CA HIS A 385 -9.21 18.45 -17.00
C HIS A 385 -8.53 19.64 -16.32
N ILE A 386 -7.29 19.97 -16.72
CA ILE A 386 -6.57 21.15 -16.24
C ILE A 386 -7.36 22.42 -16.59
N ILE A 387 -7.81 22.52 -17.84
CA ILE A 387 -8.59 23.67 -18.32
C ILE A 387 -9.91 23.80 -17.54
N LYS A 388 -10.64 22.70 -17.34
CA LYS A 388 -11.90 22.71 -16.57
C LYS A 388 -11.72 23.18 -15.12
N ARG A 389 -10.59 22.85 -14.49
CA ARG A 389 -10.30 23.24 -13.10
C ARG A 389 -9.81 24.68 -12.94
N GLY A 390 -9.15 25.22 -13.96
CA GLY A 390 -8.56 26.57 -13.92
C GLY A 390 -9.34 27.62 -14.71
N ILE A 391 -10.59 27.35 -15.07
CA ILE A 391 -11.47 28.34 -15.67
C ILE A 391 -11.77 29.45 -14.65
N THR A 392 -11.63 30.70 -15.10
CA THR A 392 -11.97 31.91 -14.36
C THR A 392 -12.80 32.80 -15.27
N VAL A 393 -13.44 33.82 -14.70
CA VAL A 393 -14.21 34.80 -15.49
C VAL A 393 -13.34 35.44 -16.57
N GLU A 394 -12.08 35.75 -16.26
CA GLU A 394 -11.15 36.43 -17.16
C GLU A 394 -10.74 35.59 -18.38
N ASN A 395 -10.58 34.28 -18.21
CA ASN A 395 -10.11 33.39 -19.28
C ASN A 395 -11.21 32.54 -19.94
N ALA A 396 -12.43 32.52 -19.38
CA ALA A 396 -13.51 31.62 -19.81
C ALA A 396 -13.82 31.70 -21.30
N PHE A 397 -13.86 32.91 -21.87
CA PHE A 397 -14.22 33.10 -23.27
C PHE A 397 -13.07 32.71 -24.23
N SER A 398 -11.81 32.93 -23.81
CA SER A 398 -10.62 32.44 -24.54
C SER A 398 -10.57 30.90 -24.55
N LEU A 399 -10.90 30.27 -23.42
CA LEU A 399 -10.97 28.81 -23.30
C LEU A 399 -12.10 28.22 -24.13
N LEU A 400 -13.27 28.88 -24.18
CA LEU A 400 -14.38 28.47 -25.06
C LEU A 400 -13.97 28.54 -26.53
N SER A 401 -13.30 29.62 -26.93
CA SER A 401 -12.81 29.78 -28.30
C SER A 401 -11.82 28.69 -28.69
N ALA A 402 -10.90 28.35 -27.79
CA ALA A 402 -9.96 27.26 -27.97
C ALA A 402 -10.65 25.89 -28.07
N ALA A 403 -11.65 25.62 -27.22
CA ALA A 403 -12.38 24.35 -27.24
C ALA A 403 -13.08 24.10 -28.59
N ILE A 404 -13.67 25.17 -29.18
CA ILE A 404 -14.29 25.13 -30.51
C ILE A 404 -13.23 24.90 -31.60
N ARG A 405 -12.10 25.62 -31.52
CA ARG A 405 -11.01 25.51 -32.51
C ARG A 405 -10.43 24.09 -32.60
N TYR A 406 -10.32 23.40 -31.47
CA TYR A 406 -9.70 22.07 -31.39
C TYR A 406 -10.69 20.91 -31.29
N ASP A 407 -11.96 21.15 -31.63
CA ASP A 407 -13.02 20.14 -31.67
C ASP A 407 -13.09 19.31 -30.37
N ALA A 408 -13.14 20.04 -29.24
CA ALA A 408 -13.19 19.47 -27.91
C ALA A 408 -14.59 19.63 -27.31
N GLU A 409 -15.57 18.87 -27.81
CA GLU A 409 -17.01 18.97 -27.46
C GLU A 409 -17.26 19.03 -25.93
N ASP A 410 -16.66 18.10 -25.18
CA ASP A 410 -16.80 18.03 -23.70
C ASP A 410 -16.27 19.27 -22.97
N LEU A 411 -15.27 19.95 -23.55
CA LEU A 411 -14.68 21.15 -22.99
C LEU A 411 -15.49 22.38 -23.41
N GLU A 412 -15.93 22.40 -24.67
CA GLU A 412 -16.78 23.45 -25.22
C GLU A 412 -18.08 23.58 -24.42
N GLU A 413 -18.81 22.48 -24.19
CA GLU A 413 -20.07 22.51 -23.45
C GLU A 413 -19.86 23.03 -22.02
N PHE A 414 -18.76 22.65 -21.38
CA PHE A 414 -18.41 23.10 -20.04
C PHE A 414 -18.09 24.60 -20.01
N CYS A 415 -17.20 25.07 -20.89
CA CYS A 415 -16.84 26.49 -20.99
C CYS A 415 -18.07 27.34 -21.34
N PHE A 416 -18.94 26.85 -22.23
CA PHE A 416 -20.19 27.53 -22.60
C PHE A 416 -21.11 27.71 -21.38
N LYS A 417 -21.36 26.64 -20.61
CA LYS A 417 -22.18 26.70 -19.39
C LYS A 417 -21.59 27.66 -18.35
N PHE A 418 -20.26 27.64 -18.18
CA PHE A 418 -19.58 28.57 -17.28
C PHE A 418 -19.79 30.03 -17.73
N CYS A 419 -19.58 30.33 -19.01
CA CYS A 419 -19.81 31.66 -19.57
C CYS A 419 -21.25 32.14 -19.39
N VAL A 420 -22.24 31.26 -19.56
CA VAL A 420 -23.68 31.61 -19.37
C VAL A 420 -24.00 31.89 -17.90
N ASN A 421 -23.48 31.09 -16.97
CA ASN A 421 -23.72 31.29 -15.54
C ASN A 421 -23.10 32.59 -14.99
N HIS A 422 -22.00 33.04 -15.59
CA HIS A 422 -21.26 34.25 -15.20
C HIS A 422 -21.36 35.37 -16.25
N LEU A 423 -22.42 35.37 -17.06
CA LEU A 423 -22.53 36.19 -18.27
C LEU A 423 -22.29 37.70 -18.02
N THR A 424 -22.82 38.24 -16.92
CA THR A 424 -22.68 39.66 -16.56
C THR A 424 -21.23 40.08 -16.35
N GLU A 425 -20.41 39.20 -15.77
CA GLU A 425 -19.00 39.48 -15.49
C GLU A 425 -18.14 39.14 -16.71
N VAL A 426 -18.43 38.03 -17.41
CA VAL A 426 -17.69 37.60 -18.61
C VAL A 426 -17.80 38.64 -19.73
N THR A 427 -18.96 39.26 -19.93
CA THR A 427 -19.17 40.32 -20.94
C THR A 427 -18.38 41.61 -20.67
N GLN A 428 -17.85 41.79 -19.45
CA GLN A 428 -17.01 42.93 -19.09
C GLN A 428 -15.51 42.65 -19.29
N THR A 429 -15.13 41.41 -19.63
CA THR A 429 -13.73 41.02 -19.83
C THR A 429 -13.21 41.44 -21.20
N ALA A 430 -11.90 41.71 -21.29
CA ALA A 430 -11.25 42.04 -22.56
C ALA A 430 -11.33 40.87 -23.57
N ALA A 431 -11.23 39.63 -23.09
CA ALA A 431 -11.29 38.43 -23.91
C ALA A 431 -12.61 38.31 -24.70
N PHE A 432 -13.73 38.71 -24.09
CA PHE A 432 -15.04 38.71 -24.75
C PHE A 432 -15.11 39.65 -25.96
N TRP A 433 -14.46 40.82 -25.88
CA TRP A 433 -14.51 41.84 -26.93
C TRP A 433 -13.43 41.68 -28.00
N GLN A 434 -12.44 40.81 -27.80
CA GLN A 434 -11.34 40.58 -28.75
C GLN A 434 -11.60 39.45 -29.76
N ILE A 435 -12.71 38.74 -29.65
CA ILE A 435 -12.99 37.53 -30.44
C ILE A 435 -13.81 37.82 -31.72
N ASP A 436 -13.68 36.90 -32.70
CA ASP A 436 -14.39 36.95 -33.98
C ASP A 436 -15.91 37.15 -33.84
N GLY A 437 -16.45 38.10 -34.60
CA GLY A 437 -17.87 38.45 -34.59
C GLY A 437 -18.81 37.31 -34.99
N ASN A 438 -18.33 36.31 -35.74
CA ASN A 438 -19.15 35.12 -36.03
C ASN A 438 -19.33 34.22 -34.80
N MET A 439 -18.24 33.93 -34.09
CA MET A 439 -18.28 33.17 -32.83
C MET A 439 -19.13 33.87 -31.78
N LEU A 440 -19.05 35.20 -31.70
CA LEU A 440 -19.87 35.99 -30.79
C LEU A 440 -21.37 35.89 -31.12
N LYS A 441 -21.76 35.96 -32.40
CA LYS A 441 -23.16 35.79 -32.83
C LYS A 441 -23.69 34.41 -32.48
N GLU A 442 -22.89 33.37 -32.71
CA GLU A 442 -23.26 31.99 -32.41
C GLU A 442 -23.40 31.77 -30.90
N PHE A 443 -22.49 32.32 -30.11
CA PHE A 443 -22.58 32.32 -28.65
C PHE A 443 -23.86 33.00 -28.16
N ILE A 444 -24.17 34.22 -28.63
CA ILE A 444 -25.38 34.96 -28.24
C ILE A 444 -26.65 34.20 -28.64
N SER A 445 -26.67 33.62 -29.85
CA SER A 445 -27.78 32.79 -30.32
C SER A 445 -28.01 31.59 -29.40
N ARG A 446 -26.94 30.84 -29.08
CA ARG A 446 -27.01 29.69 -28.16
C ARG A 446 -27.42 30.11 -26.74
N ALA A 447 -26.85 31.19 -26.21
CA ALA A 447 -27.19 31.72 -24.89
C ALA A 447 -28.66 32.15 -24.81
N GLY A 448 -29.21 32.74 -25.88
CA GLY A 448 -30.62 33.09 -25.98
C GLY A 448 -31.55 31.88 -25.93
N HIS A 449 -31.20 30.78 -26.58
CA HIS A 449 -31.95 29.52 -26.50
C HIS A 449 -31.91 28.90 -25.09
N CYS A 450 -30.81 29.09 -24.36
CA CYS A 450 -30.66 28.65 -22.97
C CYS A 450 -31.35 29.57 -21.94
N GLY A 451 -32.05 30.62 -22.37
CA GLY A 451 -32.77 31.53 -21.48
C GLY A 451 -31.89 32.54 -20.74
N ALA A 452 -30.63 32.72 -21.15
CA ALA A 452 -29.66 33.58 -20.48
C ALA A 452 -30.05 35.07 -20.43
N PHE A 453 -31.01 35.49 -21.25
CA PHE A 453 -31.51 36.88 -21.35
C PHE A 453 -32.97 37.05 -20.87
N LYS A 454 -33.56 36.03 -20.23
CA LYS A 454 -34.88 36.16 -19.61
C LYS A 454 -34.70 36.57 -18.15
N ASN A 455 -35.26 37.74 -17.80
CA ASN A 455 -35.34 38.24 -16.42
C ASN A 455 -36.16 37.31 -15.52
#